data_AF-A0A972Q6R7-F1
#
_entry.id   AF-A0A972Q6R7-F1
#
_cell.length_a   1.000
_cell.length_b   1.000
_cell.length_c   1.000
_cell.angle_alpha   90.00
_cell.angle_beta   90.00
_cell.angle_gamma   90.00
#
_symmetry.space_group_name_H-M   'P 1'
#
loop_
_entity.id
_entity.type
_entity.pdbx_description
1 polymer ?
#
loop_
_entity_poly.entity_id
_entity_poly.type
_entity_poly.pdbx_seq_one_letter_code
_entity_poly.pdbx_strand_id
1 'polypeptide(L)'
;MSFNWEEYIQISDYLIKKHLKSDIPEAYLRSAISRSYYGVFNLAKRRLENKGKIIPDKNIHFHIIRMYKDSLNPTESEIGGALERLRKERITADYKEFKVVNNYKARLGYILSCQILELLNRL
;
A
#
# COMPACT_ATOMS: atom_id res chain seq x y z
N MET A 1 -21.74 7.42 4.51
CA MET A 1 -21.06 6.10 4.48
C MET A 1 -19.63 6.34 4.04
N SER A 2 -18.62 5.81 4.74
CA SER A 2 -17.22 5.91 4.33
C SER A 2 -16.77 4.59 3.71
N PHE A 3 -15.89 4.66 2.72
CA PHE A 3 -15.32 3.46 2.10
C PHE A 3 -14.38 2.72 3.06
N ASN A 4 -14.45 1.39 3.08
CA ASN A 4 -13.56 0.54 3.86
C ASN A 4 -12.30 0.21 3.05
N TRP A 5 -11.20 0.90 3.34
CA TRP A 5 -9.94 0.71 2.62
C TRP A 5 -9.29 -0.67 2.81
N GLU A 6 -9.68 -1.45 3.83
CA GLU A 6 -9.23 -2.83 3.97
C GLU A 6 -9.72 -3.73 2.83
N GLU A 7 -10.85 -3.39 2.20
CA GLU A 7 -11.38 -4.10 1.03
C GLU A 7 -10.39 -4.07 -0.15
N TYR A 8 -9.54 -3.05 -0.26
CA TYR A 8 -8.48 -3.03 -1.27
C TYR A 8 -7.38 -4.06 -0.99
N ILE A 9 -7.08 -4.35 0.27
CA ILE A 9 -6.12 -5.40 0.64
C ILE A 9 -6.72 -6.77 0.28
N GLN A 10 -8.01 -6.96 0.53
CA GLN A 10 -8.74 -8.18 0.15
C GLN A 10 -8.79 -8.36 -1.38
N ILE A 11 -9.10 -7.31 -2.14
CA ILE A 11 -9.07 -7.35 -3.61
C ILE A 11 -7.67 -7.68 -4.12
N SER A 12 -6.60 -7.18 -3.48
CA SER A 12 -5.23 -7.52 -3.88
C SER A 12 -4.98 -9.03 -3.82
N ASP A 13 -5.32 -9.68 -2.72
CA ASP A 13 -5.19 -11.15 -2.59
C ASP A 13 -6.03 -11.89 -3.62
N TYR A 14 -7.27 -11.44 -3.85
CA TYR A 14 -8.15 -12.00 -4.86
C TYR A 14 -7.53 -11.96 -6.26
N LEU A 15 -7.02 -10.80 -6.69
CA LEU A 15 -6.38 -10.62 -7.99
C LEU A 15 -5.13 -11.49 -8.12
N ILE A 16 -4.30 -11.58 -7.08
CA ILE A 16 -3.13 -12.47 -7.03
C ILE A 16 -3.54 -13.93 -7.19
N LYS A 17 -4.63 -14.38 -6.56
CA LYS A 17 -5.08 -15.78 -6.67
C LYS A 17 -5.70 -16.09 -8.05
N LYS A 18 -6.32 -15.10 -8.69
CA LYS A 18 -7.03 -15.28 -9.97
C LYS A 18 -6.17 -15.06 -11.22
N HIS A 19 -4.99 -14.45 -11.10
CA HIS A 19 -4.18 -14.09 -12.28
C HIS A 19 -3.87 -15.26 -13.23
N LEU A 20 -3.64 -16.48 -12.72
CA LEU A 20 -3.35 -17.67 -13.56
C LEU A 20 -4.52 -18.10 -14.44
N LYS A 21 -5.75 -17.67 -14.12
CA LYS A 21 -6.98 -17.99 -14.86
C LYS A 21 -7.44 -16.83 -15.74
N SER A 22 -6.62 -15.79 -15.88
CA SER A 22 -6.94 -14.57 -16.63
C SER A 22 -6.14 -14.53 -17.91
N ASP A 23 -6.74 -14.01 -18.98
CA ASP A 23 -6.06 -13.73 -20.26
C ASP A 23 -5.11 -12.50 -20.14
N ILE A 24 -5.20 -11.75 -19.04
CA ILE A 24 -4.39 -10.56 -18.75
C ILE A 24 -3.67 -10.69 -17.39
N PRO A 25 -2.84 -11.73 -17.19
CA PRO A 25 -2.29 -12.09 -15.88
C PRO A 25 -1.45 -10.97 -15.26
N GLU A 26 -0.64 -10.27 -16.05
CA GLU A 26 0.18 -9.17 -15.54
C GLU A 26 -0.66 -7.96 -15.10
N ALA A 27 -1.75 -7.64 -15.80
CA ALA A 27 -2.64 -6.55 -15.43
C ALA A 27 -3.30 -6.80 -14.05
N TYR A 28 -3.65 -8.05 -13.76
CA TYR A 28 -4.13 -8.47 -12.43
C TYR A 28 -3.08 -8.23 -11.35
N LEU A 29 -1.84 -8.64 -11.61
CA LEU A 29 -0.74 -8.51 -10.65
C LEU A 29 -0.34 -7.05 -10.41
N ARG A 30 -0.29 -6.21 -11.46
CA ARG A 30 -0.07 -4.76 -11.34
C ARG A 30 -1.17 -4.11 -10.50
N SER A 31 -2.43 -4.45 -10.81
CA SER A 31 -3.59 -3.96 -10.07
C SER A 31 -3.55 -4.39 -8.60
N ALA A 32 -3.13 -5.62 -8.30
CA ALA A 32 -2.99 -6.10 -6.94
C ALA A 32 -1.98 -5.26 -6.12
N ILE A 33 -0.81 -4.95 -6.68
CA ILE A 33 0.18 -4.06 -6.03
C ILE A 33 -0.42 -2.68 -5.79
N SER A 34 -1.12 -2.13 -6.79
CA SER A 34 -1.81 -0.85 -6.66
C SER A 34 -2.81 -0.86 -5.51
N ARG A 35 -3.65 -1.90 -5.42
CA ARG A 35 -4.65 -2.05 -4.34
C ARG A 35 -4.01 -2.28 -2.97
N SER A 36 -2.96 -3.09 -2.89
CA SER A 36 -2.15 -3.26 -1.68
C SER A 36 -1.68 -1.91 -1.15
N TYR A 37 -1.11 -1.06 -2.02
CA TYR A 37 -0.62 0.26 -1.64
C TYR A 37 -1.75 1.20 -1.19
N TYR A 38 -2.77 1.38 -2.02
CA TYR A 38 -3.83 2.35 -1.72
C TYR A 38 -4.66 1.95 -0.49
N GLY A 39 -4.81 0.66 -0.20
CA GLY A 39 -5.47 0.20 1.03
C GLY A 39 -4.78 0.74 2.27
N VAL A 40 -3.52 0.36 2.48
CA VAL A 40 -2.78 0.78 3.69
C VAL A 40 -2.40 2.25 3.70
N PHE A 41 -2.17 2.86 2.53
CA PHE A 41 -1.88 4.30 2.45
C PHE A 41 -3.04 5.14 2.99
N ASN A 42 -4.28 4.82 2.61
CA ASN A 42 -5.44 5.56 3.06
C ASN A 42 -5.79 5.28 4.53
N LEU A 43 -5.54 4.06 5.03
CA LEU A 43 -5.66 3.75 6.46
C LEU A 43 -4.64 4.54 7.29
N ALA A 44 -3.37 4.59 6.83
CA ALA A 44 -2.32 5.39 7.45
C ALA A 44 -2.65 6.90 7.42
N LYS A 45 -3.14 7.42 6.28
CA LYS A 45 -3.65 8.81 6.16
C LYS A 45 -4.70 9.10 7.22
N ARG A 46 -5.75 8.27 7.28
CA ARG A 46 -6.85 8.41 8.24
C ARG A 46 -6.36 8.39 9.68
N ARG A 47 -5.39 7.54 10.03
CA ARG A 47 -4.82 7.50 11.38
C ARG A 47 -4.09 8.79 11.73
N LEU A 48 -3.32 9.39 10.82
CA LEU A 48 -2.67 10.69 11.02
C LEU A 48 -3.70 11.82 11.16
N GLU A 49 -4.75 11.83 10.34
CA GLU A 49 -5.86 12.80 10.43
C GLU A 49 -6.55 12.69 11.80
N ASN A 50 -6.83 11.47 12.27
CA ASN A 50 -7.41 11.23 13.59
C ASN A 50 -6.48 11.66 14.75
N LYS A 51 -5.17 11.75 14.51
CA LYS A 51 -4.19 12.32 15.45
C LYS A 51 -4.10 13.85 15.36
N GLY A 52 -4.98 14.50 14.59
CA GLY A 52 -4.98 15.94 14.38
C GLY A 52 -3.82 16.44 13.52
N LYS A 53 -3.14 15.57 12.77
CA LYS A 53 -2.04 16.00 11.93
C LYS A 53 -2.56 16.66 10.66
N ILE A 54 -1.99 17.82 10.32
CA ILE A 54 -2.27 18.53 9.08
C ILE A 54 -1.39 17.94 7.98
N ILE A 55 -2.02 17.43 6.92
CA ILE A 55 -1.34 16.79 5.80
C ILE A 55 -1.43 17.72 4.59
N PRO A 56 -0.31 18.14 3.99
CA PRO A 56 -0.33 18.95 2.78
C PRO A 56 -0.94 18.19 1.58
N ASP A 57 -1.77 18.88 0.79
CA ASP A 57 -2.40 18.30 -0.40
C ASP A 57 -1.38 17.98 -1.51
N LYS A 58 -0.38 18.86 -1.67
CA LYS A 58 0.71 18.64 -2.63
C LYS A 58 1.64 17.57 -2.09
N ASN A 59 2.04 16.63 -2.94
CA ASN A 59 2.96 15.53 -2.59
C ASN A 59 2.50 14.71 -1.36
N ILE A 60 1.18 14.54 -1.21
CA ILE A 60 0.58 13.87 -0.05
C ILE A 60 1.22 12.52 0.30
N HIS A 61 1.57 11.72 -0.73
CA HIS A 61 2.25 10.44 -0.55
C HIS A 61 3.61 10.59 0.16
N PHE A 62 4.38 11.60 -0.22
CA PHE A 62 5.67 11.88 0.40
C PHE A 62 5.51 12.32 1.85
N HIS A 63 4.59 13.25 2.11
CA HIS A 63 4.38 13.79 3.46
C HIS A 63 3.92 12.72 4.45
N ILE A 64 2.92 11.91 4.09
CA ILE A 64 2.44 10.83 4.96
C ILE A 64 3.55 9.83 5.26
N ILE A 65 4.29 9.39 4.25
CA ILE A 65 5.42 8.47 4.43
C ILE A 65 6.46 9.07 5.37
N ARG A 66 6.81 10.35 5.20
CA ARG A 66 7.76 11.06 6.06
C ARG A 66 7.29 11.19 7.50
N MET A 67 6.03 11.56 7.71
CA MET A 67 5.45 11.69 9.04
C MET A 67 5.51 10.39 9.84
N TYR A 68 5.30 9.24 9.18
CA TYR A 68 5.52 7.93 9.79
C TYR A 68 7.01 7.63 9.97
N LYS A 69 7.79 7.71 8.88
CA LYS A 69 9.19 7.29 8.84
C LYS A 69 10.08 8.06 9.82
N ASP A 70 9.82 9.36 9.97
CA ASP A 70 10.59 10.27 10.84
C ASP A 70 9.98 10.35 12.26
N SER A 71 8.98 9.52 12.58
CA SER A 71 8.41 9.44 13.93
C SER A 71 9.39 8.83 14.93
N LEU A 72 9.35 9.33 16.17
CA LEU A 72 10.09 8.75 17.30
C LEU A 72 9.47 7.42 17.78
N ASN A 73 8.23 7.12 17.41
CA ASN A 73 7.62 5.84 17.72
C ASN A 73 8.18 4.77 16.75
N PRO A 74 8.81 3.69 17.25
CA PRO A 74 9.43 2.68 16.39
C PRO A 74 8.45 1.99 15.45
N THR A 75 7.22 1.73 15.91
CA THR A 75 6.14 1.14 15.09
C THR A 75 5.72 2.07 13.97
N GLU A 76 5.63 3.38 14.22
CA GLU A 76 5.34 4.36 13.16
C GLU A 76 6.48 4.47 12.14
N SER A 77 7.74 4.48 12.60
CA SER A 77 8.90 4.51 11.72
C SER A 77 8.94 3.27 10.82
N GLU A 78 8.64 2.10 11.37
CA GLU A 78 8.51 0.84 10.62
C GLU A 78 7.41 0.91 9.55
N ILE A 79 6.22 1.43 9.91
CA ILE A 79 5.14 1.70 8.95
C ILE A 79 5.62 2.61 7.81
N GLY A 80 6.34 3.68 8.13
CA GLY A 80 6.88 4.61 7.15
C GLY A 80 7.85 3.95 6.16
N GLY A 81 8.77 3.14 6.66
CA GLY A 81 9.70 2.37 5.84
C GLY A 81 9.01 1.30 4.97
N ALA A 82 7.96 0.67 5.49
CA ALA A 82 7.14 -0.28 4.74
C ALA A 82 6.30 0.42 3.64
N LEU A 83 5.65 1.54 3.96
CA LEU A 83 4.91 2.35 2.98
C LEU A 83 5.80 2.88 1.85
N GLU A 84 7.02 3.31 2.17
CA GLU A 84 7.99 3.76 1.16
C GLU A 84 8.35 2.64 0.18
N ARG A 85 8.62 1.44 0.69
CA ARG A 85 8.88 0.24 -0.13
C ARG A 85 7.68 -0.08 -1.01
N LEU A 86 6.47 -0.14 -0.44
CA LEU A 86 5.26 -0.46 -1.18
C LEU A 86 4.93 0.61 -2.25
N ARG A 87 5.20 1.89 -1.98
CA ARG A 87 5.06 2.98 -2.96
C ARG A 87 5.98 2.78 -4.16
N LYS A 88 7.23 2.36 -3.96
CA LYS A 88 8.18 2.09 -5.06
C LYS A 88 7.68 0.96 -5.96
N GLU A 89 7.15 -0.11 -5.36
CA GLU A 89 6.51 -1.20 -6.11
C GLU A 89 5.29 -0.72 -6.88
N ARG A 90 4.41 0.09 -6.27
CA ARG A 90 3.26 0.70 -6.94
C ARG A 90 3.69 1.61 -8.10
N ILE A 91 4.76 2.38 -7.97
CA ILE A 91 5.32 3.20 -9.07
C ILE A 91 5.75 2.33 -10.24
N THR A 92 6.40 1.21 -9.95
CA THR A 92 6.77 0.24 -10.98
C THR A 92 5.55 -0.38 -11.65
N ALA A 93 4.59 -0.84 -10.85
CA ALA A 93 3.38 -1.49 -11.33
C ALA A 93 2.51 -0.59 -12.20
N ASP A 94 2.27 0.65 -11.78
CA ASP A 94 1.32 1.54 -12.46
C ASP A 94 1.93 2.29 -13.64
N TYR A 95 3.24 2.60 -13.63
CA TYR A 95 3.83 3.54 -14.58
C TYR A 95 5.05 3.04 -15.35
N LYS A 96 5.60 1.86 -15.02
CA LYS A 96 6.77 1.31 -15.74
C LYS A 96 6.32 0.18 -16.67
N GLU A 97 5.95 0.56 -17.89
CA GLU A 97 5.45 -0.35 -18.93
C GLU A 97 6.46 -1.43 -19.33
N PHE A 98 7.76 -1.09 -19.40
CA PHE A 98 8.82 -2.04 -19.75
C PHE A 98 9.28 -2.95 -18.60
N LYS A 99 8.69 -2.84 -17.39
CA LYS A 99 9.08 -3.65 -16.23
C LYS A 99 8.08 -4.76 -15.99
N VAL A 100 8.50 -6.02 -16.09
CA VAL A 100 7.64 -7.16 -15.78
C VAL A 100 7.27 -7.18 -14.28
N VAL A 101 5.96 -7.25 -14.02
CA VAL A 101 5.40 -7.53 -12.70
C VAL A 101 4.94 -8.99 -12.63
N ASN A 102 5.57 -9.76 -11.75
CA ASN A 102 5.28 -11.18 -11.57
C ASN A 102 4.57 -11.46 -10.24
N ASN A 103 4.13 -12.71 -10.07
CA ASN A 103 3.37 -13.13 -8.90
C ASN A 103 4.14 -12.91 -7.59
N TYR A 104 5.46 -13.12 -7.61
CA TYR A 104 6.32 -12.90 -6.45
C TYR A 104 6.26 -11.45 -5.95
N LYS A 105 6.47 -10.47 -6.84
CA LYS A 105 6.37 -9.04 -6.47
C LYS A 105 4.99 -8.67 -5.94
N ALA A 106 3.93 -9.16 -6.59
CA ALA A 106 2.57 -8.89 -6.14
C ALA A 106 2.29 -9.48 -4.75
N ARG A 107 2.73 -10.71 -4.48
CA ARG A 107 2.63 -11.35 -3.16
C ARG A 107 3.42 -10.61 -2.09
N LEU A 108 4.65 -10.18 -2.39
CA LEU A 108 5.43 -9.36 -1.46
C LEU A 108 4.72 -8.05 -1.14
N GLY A 109 4.15 -7.38 -2.15
CA GLY A 109 3.37 -6.15 -1.95
C GLY A 109 2.15 -6.38 -1.05
N TYR A 110 1.44 -7.48 -1.27
CA TYR A 110 0.31 -7.88 -0.42
C TYR A 110 0.73 -8.17 1.03
N ILE A 111 1.76 -9.00 1.24
CA ILE A 111 2.26 -9.34 2.58
C ILE A 111 2.69 -8.07 3.33
N LEU A 112 3.41 -7.17 2.66
CA LEU A 112 3.83 -5.90 3.24
C LEU A 112 2.61 -5.03 3.62
N SER A 113 1.54 -5.06 2.82
CA SER A 113 0.30 -4.37 3.18
C SER A 113 -0.39 -5.00 4.40
N CYS A 114 -0.40 -6.33 4.52
CA CYS A 114 -0.93 -7.00 5.73
C CYS A 114 -0.12 -6.63 6.98
N GLN A 115 1.21 -6.58 6.87
CA GLN A 115 2.08 -6.15 7.97
C GLN A 115 1.80 -4.71 8.39
N ILE A 116 1.67 -3.78 7.44
CA ILE A 116 1.34 -2.39 7.75
C ILE A 116 -0.04 -2.29 8.44
N LEU A 117 -1.03 -3.03 7.96
CA LEU A 117 -2.37 -3.07 8.59
C LEU A 117 -2.28 -3.55 10.03
N GLU A 118 -1.53 -4.62 10.29
CA GLU A 118 -1.33 -5.14 11.64
C GLU A 118 -0.63 -4.11 12.55
N LEU A 119 0.42 -3.44 12.07
CA LEU A 119 1.12 -2.39 12.81
C LEU A 119 0.20 -1.20 13.10
N LEU A 120 -0.65 -0.80 12.15
CA LEU A 120 -1.63 0.26 12.35
C LEU A 120 -2.66 -0.10 13.43
N ASN A 121 -3.08 -1.35 13.50
CA ASN A 121 -4.04 -1.83 14.51
C ASN A 121 -3.44 -1.92 15.92
N ARG A 122 -2.10 -1.93 16.05
CA ARG A 122 -1.38 -1.90 17.33
C ARG A 122 -1.19 -0.48 17.89
N LEU A 123 -1.45 0.57 17.07
CA LEU A 123 -1.26 1.98 17.41
C LEU A 123 -2.57 2.65 17.81
#